data_AF-A0A1I5U4U1-F1
#
_entry.id   AF-A0A1I5U4U1-F1
#
_cell.length_a   1.000
_cell.length_b   1.000
_cell.length_c   1.000
_cell.angle_alpha   90.00
_cell.angle_beta   90.00
_cell.angle_gamma   90.00
#
_symmetry.space_group_name_H-M   'P 1'
#
loop_
_entity.id
_entity.type
_entity.pdbx_description
1 polymer ?
#
loop_
_entity_poly.entity_id
_entity_poly.type
_entity_poly.pdbx_seq_one_letter_code
_entity_poly.pdbx_strand_id
1 'polypeptide(L)'
;MNVYDKAHELARALSASKEYRDYKAAKEKIYQDEANKRMLKDFKKRQFQLQAAFLSGKQPNEEELDKFRKLSELIQHSPAISNFLQAEYRLNTLISDIYKILSEAVDMDLDFMQEDEKEGDKEK
;
A
#
# COMPACT_ATOMS: atom_id res chain seq x y z
N MET A 1 -13.35 23.43 -21.12
CA MET A 1 -12.42 22.59 -20.35
C MET A 1 -12.98 21.18 -20.32
N ASN A 2 -12.24 20.19 -20.81
CA ASN A 2 -12.71 18.80 -20.90
C ASN A 2 -12.26 17.99 -19.66
N VAL A 3 -12.69 16.73 -19.56
CA VAL A 3 -12.35 15.83 -18.44
C VAL A 3 -10.84 15.53 -18.36
N TYR A 4 -10.11 15.55 -19.48
CA TYR A 4 -8.66 15.35 -19.51
C TYR A 4 -7.90 16.56 -18.94
N ASP A 5 -8.36 17.78 -19.22
CA ASP A 5 -7.81 19.00 -18.63
C ASP A 5 -7.92 18.94 -17.10
N LYS A 6 -9.07 18.47 -16.59
CA LYS A 6 -9.32 18.28 -15.15
C LYS A 6 -8.45 17.17 -14.57
N ALA A 7 -8.26 16.07 -15.29
CA ALA A 7 -7.33 15.02 -14.86
C ALA A 7 -5.89 15.53 -14.75
N HIS A 8 -5.43 16.38 -15.68
CA HIS A 8 -4.12 17.01 -15.60
C HIS A 8 -4.01 18.02 -14.44
N GLU A 9 -5.07 18.77 -14.13
CA GLU A 9 -5.13 19.60 -12.93
C GLU A 9 -4.99 18.77 -11.66
N LEU A 10 -5.75 17.67 -11.54
CA LEU A 10 -5.68 16.75 -10.42
C LEU A 10 -4.28 16.13 -10.29
N ALA A 11 -3.66 15.71 -11.39
CA ALA A 11 -2.29 15.18 -11.38
C ALA A 11 -1.28 16.21 -10.84
N ARG A 12 -1.41 17.49 -11.24
CA ARG A 12 -0.57 18.58 -10.70
C ARG A 12 -0.82 18.78 -9.20
N ALA A 13 -2.08 18.81 -8.77
CA ALA A 13 -2.45 18.95 -7.36
C ALA A 13 -1.89 17.79 -6.52
N LEU A 14 -2.03 16.55 -6.99
CA LEU A 14 -1.45 15.36 -6.36
C LEU A 14 0.07 15.45 -6.24
N SER A 15 0.76 15.87 -7.29
CA SER A 15 2.22 16.03 -7.26
C SER A 15 2.68 17.17 -6.33
N ALA A 16 1.81 18.13 -6.02
CA ALA A 16 2.07 19.21 -5.07
C ALA A 16 1.54 18.91 -3.65
N SER A 17 0.83 17.81 -3.46
CA SER A 17 0.25 17.41 -2.18
C SER A 17 1.31 17.23 -1.10
N LYS A 18 0.90 17.34 0.17
CA LYS A 18 1.82 17.11 1.28
C LYS A 18 2.21 15.63 1.35
N GLU A 19 1.25 14.76 1.09
CA GLU A 19 1.35 13.30 1.08
C GLU A 19 2.42 12.84 0.09
N TYR A 20 2.38 13.33 -1.15
CA TYR A 20 3.38 12.99 -2.16
C TYR A 20 4.77 13.54 -1.81
N ARG A 21 4.85 14.78 -1.31
CA ARG A 21 6.13 15.39 -0.90
C ARG A 21 6.77 14.64 0.27
N ASP A 22 5.99 14.29 1.28
CA ASP A 22 6.44 13.51 2.43
C ASP A 22 6.91 12.11 1.98
N TYR A 23 6.14 11.44 1.13
CA TYR A 23 6.52 10.15 0.54
C TYR A 23 7.84 10.24 -0.22
N LYS A 24 7.98 11.25 -1.10
CA LYS A 24 9.19 11.44 -1.90
C LYS A 24 10.42 11.68 -1.02
N ALA A 25 10.29 12.54 -0.02
CA ALA A 25 11.38 12.83 0.92
C ALA A 25 11.76 11.61 1.76
N ALA A 26 10.79 10.83 2.24
CA ALA A 26 11.05 9.61 2.98
C ALA A 26 11.71 8.55 2.09
N LYS A 27 11.27 8.43 0.83
CA LYS A 27 11.86 7.52 -0.16
C LYS A 27 13.33 7.86 -0.41
N GLU A 28 13.64 9.14 -0.62
CA GLU A 28 15.02 9.57 -0.87
C GLU A 28 15.96 9.20 0.29
N LYS A 29 15.52 9.40 1.54
CA LYS A 29 16.28 8.99 2.74
C LYS A 29 16.56 7.49 2.79
N ILE A 30 15.62 6.65 2.36
CA ILE A 30 15.81 5.19 2.32
C ILE A 30 16.85 4.81 1.27
N TYR A 31 16.79 5.43 0.10
CA TYR A 31 17.65 5.07 -1.02
C TYR A 31 19.10 5.56 -0.87
N GLN A 32 19.35 6.45 0.10
CA GLN A 32 20.70 6.87 0.50
C GLN A 32 21.43 5.83 1.38
N ASP A 33 20.70 4.87 1.96
CA ASP A 33 21.25 3.82 2.83
C ASP A 33 20.94 2.44 2.25
N GLU A 34 21.99 1.76 1.76
CA GLU A 34 21.86 0.43 1.14
C GLU A 34 21.33 -0.64 2.12
N ALA A 35 21.58 -0.52 3.43
CA ALA A 35 21.04 -1.44 4.42
C ALA A 35 19.52 -1.24 4.57
N ASN A 36 19.06 0.01 4.70
CA ASN A 36 17.63 0.33 4.78
C ASN A 36 16.88 -0.08 3.50
N LYS A 37 17.47 0.18 2.33
CA LYS A 37 16.93 -0.20 1.02
C LYS A 37 16.78 -1.72 0.89
N ARG A 38 17.78 -2.49 1.31
CA ARG A 38 17.72 -3.95 1.31
C ARG A 38 16.61 -4.45 2.24
N MET A 39 16.56 -3.93 3.47
CA MET A 39 15.54 -4.30 4.46
C MET A 39 14.13 -4.01 3.97
N LEU A 40 13.89 -2.82 3.38
CA LEU A 40 12.61 -2.47 2.78
C LEU A 40 12.22 -3.39 1.62
N LYS A 41 13.18 -3.73 0.73
CA LYS A 41 12.92 -4.62 -0.41
C LYS A 41 12.52 -6.02 0.06
N ASP A 42 13.25 -6.56 1.04
CA ASP A 42 12.95 -7.87 1.62
C ASP A 42 11.58 -7.87 2.30
N PHE A 43 11.21 -6.77 2.96
CA PHE A 43 9.89 -6.61 3.58
C PHE A 43 8.76 -6.63 2.55
N LYS A 44 8.83 -5.78 1.52
CA LYS A 44 7.81 -5.73 0.48
C LYS A 44 7.65 -7.05 -0.25
N LYS A 45 8.75 -7.75 -0.53
CA LYS A 45 8.71 -9.08 -1.15
C LYS A 45 7.95 -10.08 -0.29
N ARG A 46 8.24 -10.13 1.02
CA ARG A 46 7.58 -11.04 1.96
C ARG A 46 6.12 -10.68 2.19
N GLN A 47 5.81 -9.39 2.34
CA GLN A 47 4.45 -8.90 2.43
C GLN A 47 3.60 -9.36 1.24
N PHE A 48 4.14 -9.22 0.02
CA PHE A 48 3.46 -9.69 -1.20
C PHE A 48 3.25 -11.21 -1.21
N GLN A 49 4.27 -11.99 -0.81
CA GLN A 49 4.15 -13.45 -0.75
C GLN A 49 3.08 -13.90 0.25
N LEU A 50 3.01 -13.24 1.41
CA LEU A 50 1.96 -13.51 2.40
C LEU A 50 0.58 -13.15 1.85
N GLN A 51 0.43 -11.96 1.26
CA GLN A 51 -0.83 -11.53 0.66
C GLN A 51 -1.29 -12.48 -0.45
N ALA A 52 -0.38 -12.91 -1.32
CA ALA A 52 -0.68 -13.88 -2.37
C ALA A 52 -1.11 -15.24 -1.80
N ALA A 53 -0.49 -15.70 -0.71
CA ALA A 53 -0.88 -16.93 -0.03
C ALA A 53 -2.32 -16.83 0.49
N PHE A 54 -2.64 -15.75 1.21
CA PHE A 54 -3.99 -15.47 1.71
C PHE A 54 -5.04 -15.44 0.59
N LEU A 55 -4.78 -14.70 -0.50
CA LEU A 55 -5.68 -14.62 -1.65
C LEU A 55 -5.88 -15.98 -2.36
N SER A 56 -4.88 -16.86 -2.30
CA SER A 56 -4.97 -18.21 -2.88
C SER A 56 -5.68 -19.23 -1.98
N GLY A 57 -6.20 -18.80 -0.82
CA GLY A 57 -6.78 -19.70 0.19
C GLY A 57 -5.76 -20.60 0.89
N LYS A 58 -4.46 -20.35 0.71
CA LYS A 58 -3.37 -21.12 1.33
C LYS A 58 -2.93 -20.43 2.60
N GLN A 59 -2.83 -21.17 3.70
CA GLN A 59 -2.17 -20.64 4.88
C GLN A 59 -0.68 -20.46 4.60
N PRO A 60 -0.11 -19.26 4.85
CA PRO A 60 1.33 -19.09 4.81
C PRO A 60 1.98 -20.02 5.86
N ASN A 61 3.08 -20.67 5.49
CA ASN A 61 3.83 -21.53 6.42
C ASN A 61 4.27 -20.73 7.66
N GLU A 62 4.22 -21.35 8.83
CA GLU A 62 4.62 -20.75 10.12
C GLU A 62 6.03 -20.15 10.07
N GLU A 63 6.95 -20.80 9.34
CA GLU A 63 8.31 -20.29 9.15
C GLU A 63 8.35 -18.94 8.41
N GLU A 64 7.49 -18.74 7.42
CA GLU A 64 7.42 -17.48 6.68
C GLU A 64 6.73 -16.38 7.48
N LEU A 65 5.74 -16.75 8.30
CA LEU A 65 5.12 -15.85 9.27
C LEU A 65 6.13 -15.40 10.34
N ASP A 66 6.93 -16.31 10.89
CA ASP A 66 7.98 -16.00 11.87
C ASP A 66 9.06 -15.09 11.27
N LYS A 67 9.54 -15.39 10.06
CA LYS A 67 10.48 -14.53 9.34
C LYS A 67 9.91 -13.13 9.10
N PHE A 68 8.64 -13.03 8.74
CA PHE A 68 7.97 -11.75 8.52
C PHE A 68 7.80 -10.95 9.81
N ARG A 69 7.46 -11.62 10.93
CA ARG A 69 7.37 -10.98 12.27
C ARG A 69 8.72 -10.38 12.69
N LYS A 70 9.80 -11.17 12.63
CA LYS A 70 11.16 -10.70 12.93
C LYS A 70 11.57 -9.51 12.06
N LEU A 71 11.25 -9.56 10.76
CA LEU A 71 11.55 -8.45 9.87
C LEU A 71 10.72 -7.19 10.20
N SER A 72 9.47 -7.38 10.59
CA SER A 72 8.59 -6.29 11.02
C SER A 72 9.12 -5.61 12.30
N GLU A 73 9.62 -6.38 13.26
CA GLU A 73 10.27 -5.85 14.47
C GLU A 73 11.51 -5.02 14.12
N LEU A 74 12.39 -5.52 13.24
CA LEU A 74 13.57 -4.77 12.78
C LEU A 74 13.21 -3.45 12.10
N ILE A 75 12.09 -3.42 11.37
CA ILE A 75 11.59 -2.20 10.72
C ILE A 75 11.05 -1.20 11.72
N GLN A 76 10.36 -1.66 12.77
CA GLN A 76 9.90 -0.77 13.85
C GLN A 76 11.08 -0.06 14.52
N HIS A 77 12.24 -0.70 14.59
CA HIS A 77 13.47 -0.11 15.12
C HIS A 77 14.22 0.78 14.11
N SER A 78 13.80 0.86 12.84
CA SER A 78 14.35 1.78 11.84
C SER A 78 13.37 2.94 11.58
N PRO A 79 13.58 4.12 12.20
CA PRO A 79 12.72 5.28 11.98
C PRO A 79 12.63 5.68 10.51
N ALA A 80 13.70 5.46 9.73
CA ALA A 80 13.71 5.75 8.30
C ALA A 80 12.66 4.92 7.56
N ILE A 81 12.67 3.59 7.76
CA ILE A 81 11.75 2.67 7.06
C ILE A 81 10.32 2.86 7.57
N SER A 82 10.14 2.98 8.89
CA SER A 82 8.83 3.24 9.48
C SER A 82 8.21 4.53 8.92
N ASN A 83 8.97 5.63 8.86
CA ASN A 83 8.50 6.89 8.28
C ASN A 83 8.14 6.76 6.79
N PHE A 84 8.93 5.99 6.03
CA PHE A 84 8.63 5.71 4.63
C PHE A 84 7.32 4.94 4.47
N LEU A 85 7.11 3.87 5.23
CA LEU A 85 5.90 3.05 5.15
C LEU A 85 4.66 3.85 5.55
N GLN A 86 4.75 4.70 6.59
CA GLN A 86 3.65 5.57 6.98
C GLN A 86 3.33 6.62 5.90
N ALA A 87 4.35 7.21 5.27
CA ALA A 87 4.14 8.17 4.19
C ALA A 87 3.53 7.50 2.94
N GLU A 88 3.97 6.28 2.62
CA GLU A 88 3.40 5.46 1.55
C GLU A 88 1.94 5.11 1.82
N TYR A 89 1.60 4.71 3.05
CA TYR A 89 0.22 4.45 3.45
C TYR A 89 -0.68 5.68 3.24
N ARG A 90 -0.28 6.85 3.75
CA ARG A 90 -1.06 8.09 3.60
C ARG A 90 -1.27 8.47 2.14
N LEU A 91 -0.25 8.33 1.30
CA LEU A 91 -0.35 8.59 -0.13
C LEU A 91 -1.32 7.61 -0.82
N ASN A 92 -1.26 6.33 -0.47
CA ASN A 92 -2.17 5.31 -1.00
C ASN A 92 -3.63 5.58 -0.58
N THR A 93 -3.87 5.97 0.67
CA THR A 93 -5.21 6.37 1.14
C THR A 93 -5.74 7.54 0.31
N LEU A 94 -4.95 8.61 0.14
CA LEU A 94 -5.35 9.76 -0.69
C LEU A 94 -5.72 9.35 -2.12
N ILE A 95 -4.90 8.50 -2.75
CA ILE A 95 -5.16 8.01 -4.11
C ILE A 95 -6.41 7.14 -4.16
N SER A 96 -6.62 6.27 -3.16
CA SER A 96 -7.81 5.42 -3.08
C SER A 96 -9.08 6.24 -2.95
N ASP A 97 -9.08 7.27 -2.10
CA ASP A 97 -10.24 8.16 -1.91
C ASP A 97 -10.56 8.91 -3.21
N ILE A 98 -9.54 9.34 -3.94
CA ILE A 98 -9.71 9.97 -5.26
C ILE A 98 -10.30 8.98 -6.27
N TYR A 99 -9.80 7.74 -6.32
CA TYR A 99 -10.34 6.72 -7.21
C TYR A 99 -11.81 6.42 -6.91
N LYS A 100 -12.18 6.38 -5.62
CA LYS A 100 -13.58 6.26 -5.19
C LYS A 100 -14.45 7.41 -5.68
N ILE A 101 -14.02 8.67 -5.53
CA ILE A 101 -14.76 9.83 -6.04
C ILE A 101 -14.95 9.74 -7.57
N LEU A 102 -13.91 9.33 -8.30
CA LEU A 102 -13.96 9.24 -9.76
C LEU A 102 -14.87 8.11 -10.26
N SER A 103 -14.88 6.97 -9.57
CA SER A 103 -15.73 5.81 -9.91
C SER A 103 -17.20 6.08 -9.60
N GLU A 104 -17.50 6.68 -8.44
CA GLU A 104 -18.85 7.10 -8.07
C GLU A 104 -19.44 8.10 -9.10
N ALA A 105 -18.62 8.98 -9.68
CA ALA A 105 -19.07 9.97 -10.66
C ALA A 105 -19.56 9.38 -12.00
N VAL A 106 -19.23 8.11 -12.28
CA VAL A 106 -19.61 7.41 -13.53
C VAL A 106 -20.39 6.13 -13.25
N ASP A 107 -20.93 5.98 -12.03
CA ASP A 107 -21.63 4.78 -11.56
C ASP A 107 -20.83 3.49 -11.83
N MET A 108 -19.50 3.58 -11.74
CA MET A 108 -18.63 2.41 -11.88
C MET A 108 -18.73 1.59 -10.60
N ASP A 109 -19.35 0.43 -10.73
CA ASP A 109 -19.48 -0.53 -9.64
C ASP A 109 -18.09 -1.02 -9.21
N LEU A 110 -17.71 -0.68 -7.97
CA LEU A 110 -16.48 -1.12 -7.32
C LEU A 110 -16.75 -2.22 -6.27
N ASP A 111 -17.92 -2.86 -6.29
CA ASP A 111 -18.24 -3.93 -5.35
C ASP A 111 -17.23 -5.08 -5.41
N PHE A 112 -16.59 -5.32 -6.56
CA PHE A 112 -15.48 -6.29 -6.67
C PHE A 112 -14.20 -5.91 -5.90
N MET A 113 -14.06 -4.67 -5.46
CA MET A 113 -12.97 -4.21 -4.58
C MET A 113 -13.34 -4.30 -3.10
N GLN A 114 -14.62 -4.46 -2.78
CA GLN A 114 -15.07 -4.81 -1.44
C GLN A 114 -14.90 -6.33 -1.31
N GLU A 115 -13.98 -6.79 -0.46
CA GLU A 115 -13.88 -8.22 -0.17
C GLU A 115 -15.25 -8.71 0.32
N ASP A 116 -15.83 -9.68 -0.38
CA ASP A 116 -17.02 -10.39 0.07
C ASP A 116 -16.67 -11.11 1.39
N GLU A 117 -17.00 -10.50 2.54
CA GLU A 117 -17.00 -11.15 3.86
C GLU A 117 -18.08 -12.25 3.99
N LYS A 118 -18.42 -12.96 2.91
CA LYS A 118 -19.50 -13.94 2.89
C LYS A 118 -19.14 -15.27 2.25
N GLU A 119 -18.17 -15.97 2.80
CA GLU A 119 -18.16 -17.45 2.77
C GLU A 119 -17.69 -18.01 4.12
N GLY A 120 -18.51 -17.76 5.14
CA GLY A 120 -18.34 -18.33 6.46
C GLY A 120 -19.68 -18.53 7.15
N ASP A 121 -20.63 -19.22 6.50
CA ASP A 121 -21.61 -20.08 7.20
C ASP A 121 -22.47 -20.87 6.21
N LYS A 122 -21.99 -22.06 5.80
CA LYS A 122 -22.86 -23.19 5.41
C LYS A 122 -22.19 -24.49 5.82
N GLU A 123 -21.99 -24.66 7.13
CA GLU A 123 -22.06 -26.00 7.73
C GLU A 123 -23.52 -26.33 8.01
N LYS A 124 -24.08 -27.25 7.23
CA LYS A 124 -24.94 -28.34 7.70
C LYS A 124 -25.16 -29.37 6.60
#